data_AF-A0A6I3B8L0-F1
#
_entry.id   AF-A0A6I3B8L0-F1
#
_cell.length_a   1.000
_cell.length_b   1.000
_cell.length_c   1.000
_cell.angle_alpha   90.00
_cell.angle_beta   90.00
_cell.angle_gamma   90.00
#
_symmetry.space_group_name_H-M   'P 1'
#
loop_
_entity.id
_entity.type
_entity.pdbx_description
1 polymer ?
#
loop_
_entity_poly.entity_id
_entity_poly.type
_entity_poly.pdbx_seq_one_letter_code
_entity_poly.pdbx_strand_id
1 'polypeptide(L)'
;MWRKPPRAALLIIDRGTASPLDEMFAHHKPHVLDIRGESINMFALLRAVPKIRLGALAYIEAYIDFVKPKLILSRTDNNATMWQLKRRTNATYQVALVQNG
;
A
#
# COMPACT_ATOMS: atom_id res chain seq x y z
N MET A 1 -10.69 -2.72 -10.65
CA MET A 1 -11.22 -1.33 -10.49
C MET A 1 -10.55 -0.39 -11.47
N TRP A 2 -11.34 0.34 -12.27
CA TRP A 2 -10.90 1.36 -13.23
C TRP A 2 -11.07 2.77 -12.65
N ARG A 3 -10.45 3.02 -11.50
CA ARG A 3 -10.46 4.33 -10.85
C ARG A 3 -9.05 4.70 -10.44
N LYS A 4 -8.61 5.90 -10.76
CA LYS A 4 -7.30 6.40 -10.30
C LYS A 4 -7.26 6.41 -8.76
N PRO A 5 -6.22 5.86 -8.11
CA PRO A 5 -6.10 5.92 -6.66
C PRO A 5 -6.14 7.39 -6.19
N PRO A 6 -6.96 7.72 -5.18
CA PRO A 6 -7.02 9.06 -4.62
C PRO A 6 -5.75 9.37 -3.84
N ARG A 7 -5.44 10.65 -3.67
CA ARG A 7 -4.40 11.06 -2.72
C ARG A 7 -4.87 10.83 -1.30
N ALA A 8 -4.01 10.28 -0.46
CA ALA A 8 -4.28 10.10 0.96
C ALA A 8 -2.98 10.14 1.75
N ALA A 9 -2.99 10.78 2.93
CA ALA A 9 -1.80 10.84 3.78
C ALA A 9 -1.46 9.49 4.42
N LEU A 10 -2.46 8.62 4.58
CA LEU A 10 -2.34 7.29 5.15
C LEU A 10 -2.79 6.24 4.14
N LEU A 11 -1.91 5.28 3.85
CA LEU A 11 -2.20 4.11 3.03
C LEU A 11 -2.12 2.85 3.89
N ILE A 12 -3.20 2.09 3.96
CA ILE A 12 -3.23 0.78 4.61
C ILE A 12 -3.12 -0.28 3.53
N ILE A 13 -2.13 -1.15 3.64
CA ILE A 13 -1.92 -2.30 2.75
C ILE A 13 -2.32 -3.58 3.50
N ASP A 14 -3.11 -4.42 2.86
CA ASP A 14 -3.63 -5.68 3.41
C ASP A 14 -4.43 -5.48 4.72
N ARG A 15 -5.60 -4.86 4.59
CA ARG A 15 -6.50 -4.56 5.72
C ARG A 15 -7.04 -5.83 6.39
N GLY A 16 -7.02 -7.01 5.76
CA GLY A 16 -7.71 -8.21 6.25
C GLY A 16 -9.19 -7.98 6.59
N THR A 17 -9.92 -9.02 6.95
CA THR A 17 -11.30 -8.86 7.43
C THR A 17 -11.27 -8.43 8.90
N ALA A 18 -11.66 -7.17 9.19
CA ALA A 18 -11.67 -6.54 10.52
C ALA A 18 -10.29 -6.16 11.09
N SER A 19 -9.77 -4.97 10.73
CA SER A 19 -8.56 -4.41 11.35
C SER A 19 -8.90 -3.39 12.42
N PRO A 20 -8.38 -3.52 13.66
CA PRO A 20 -8.41 -2.43 14.65
C PRO A 20 -7.80 -1.13 14.12
N LEU A 21 -6.92 -1.22 13.11
CA LEU A 21 -6.33 -0.06 12.43
C LEU A 21 -7.39 0.84 11.78
N ASP A 22 -8.50 0.28 11.28
CA ASP A 22 -9.52 1.10 10.63
C ASP A 22 -10.22 2.01 11.63
N GLU A 23 -10.44 1.51 12.86
CA GLU A 23 -11.00 2.29 13.97
C GLU A 23 -9.97 3.28 14.52
N MET A 24 -8.76 2.82 14.82
CA MET A 24 -7.67 3.66 15.34
C MET A 24 -7.34 4.84 14.41
N PHE A 25 -7.46 4.63 13.10
CA PHE A 25 -7.13 5.63 12.09
C PHE A 25 -8.34 6.21 11.35
N ALA A 26 -9.58 5.95 11.80
CA ALA A 26 -10.80 6.43 11.15
C ALA A 26 -10.77 7.95 10.86
N HIS A 27 -10.27 8.73 11.83
CA HIS A 27 -10.16 10.19 11.71
C HIS A 27 -9.18 10.67 10.62
N HIS A 28 -8.26 9.81 10.18
CA HIS A 28 -7.25 10.12 9.16
C HIS A 28 -7.70 9.80 7.74
N LYS A 29 -8.93 9.27 7.57
CA LYS A 29 -9.50 8.85 6.27
C LYS A 29 -8.49 8.00 5.47
N PRO A 30 -8.06 6.84 6.00
CA PRO A 30 -7.07 6.01 5.34
C PRO A 30 -7.56 5.56 3.98
N HIS A 31 -6.68 5.56 2.99
CA HIS A 31 -6.93 4.86 1.74
C HIS A 31 -6.42 3.43 1.85
N VAL A 32 -7.18 2.48 1.31
CA VAL A 32 -6.87 1.06 1.45
C VAL A 32 -6.45 0.49 0.10
N LEU A 33 -5.34 -0.26 0.13
CA LEU A 33 -4.91 -1.13 -0.95
C LEU A 33 -5.08 -2.58 -0.52
N ASP A 34 -6.02 -3.27 -1.16
CA ASP A 34 -6.13 -4.72 -1.05
C ASP A 34 -5.15 -5.42 -2.00
N ILE A 35 -4.35 -6.35 -1.46
CA ILE A 35 -3.34 -7.09 -2.21
C ILE A 35 -3.68 -8.59 -2.35
N ARG A 36 -4.81 -9.06 -1.80
CA ARG A 36 -5.24 -10.47 -1.86
C ARG A 36 -6.01 -10.83 -3.13
N GLY A 37 -5.99 -9.95 -4.13
CA GLY A 37 -6.69 -10.15 -5.40
C GLY A 37 -8.18 -9.78 -5.36
N GLU A 38 -8.72 -9.35 -4.20
CA GLU A 38 -10.11 -8.94 -4.05
C GLU A 38 -10.45 -7.71 -4.91
N SER A 39 -9.47 -6.82 -5.12
CA SER A 39 -9.61 -5.70 -6.06
C SER A 39 -8.28 -5.19 -6.62
N ILE A 40 -8.03 -5.45 -7.91
CA ILE A 40 -6.85 -4.92 -8.62
C ILE A 40 -7.17 -3.55 -9.22
N ASN A 41 -6.27 -2.57 -9.03
CA ASN A 41 -6.41 -1.25 -9.64
C ASN A 41 -5.71 -1.20 -11.01
N MET A 42 -6.49 -1.03 -12.06
CA MET A 42 -6.00 -1.12 -13.43
C MET A 42 -5.07 0.03 -13.81
N PHE A 43 -5.23 1.23 -13.22
CA PHE A 43 -4.30 2.34 -13.46
C PHE A 43 -2.91 2.08 -12.87
N ALA A 44 -2.86 1.53 -11.66
CA ALA A 44 -1.60 1.12 -11.04
C ALA A 44 -0.96 -0.04 -11.82
N LEU A 45 -1.75 -1.01 -12.28
CA LEU A 45 -1.28 -2.13 -13.10
C LEU A 45 -0.66 -1.65 -14.42
N LEU A 46 -1.36 -0.79 -15.17
CA LEU A 46 -0.85 -0.23 -16.42
C LEU A 46 0.43 0.58 -16.22
N ARG A 47 0.51 1.38 -15.15
CA ARG A 47 1.72 2.13 -14.80
C ARG A 47 2.89 1.22 -14.38
N ALA A 48 2.60 0.01 -13.91
CA ALA A 48 3.61 -0.99 -13.54
C ALA A 48 4.13 -1.81 -14.74
N VAL A 49 3.46 -1.80 -15.90
CA VAL A 49 3.85 -2.56 -17.10
C VAL A 49 5.31 -2.35 -17.52
N PRO A 50 5.88 -1.14 -17.55
CA PRO A 50 7.29 -0.93 -17.89
C PRO A 50 8.26 -1.58 -16.89
N LYS A 51 7.78 -1.95 -15.70
CA LYS A 51 8.55 -2.48 -14.57
C LYS A 51 8.22 -3.96 -14.27
N ILE A 52 7.66 -4.71 -15.24
CA ILE A 52 7.17 -6.10 -15.07
C ILE A 52 8.16 -7.04 -14.35
N ARG A 53 9.49 -6.85 -14.51
CA ARG A 53 10.53 -7.64 -13.81
C ARG A 53 10.48 -7.53 -12.28
N LEU A 54 9.81 -6.54 -11.72
CA LEU A 54 9.69 -6.30 -10.27
C LEU A 54 8.38 -6.85 -9.68
N GLY A 55 7.50 -7.47 -10.49
CA GLY A 55 6.29 -8.14 -10.03
C GLY A 55 5.38 -7.29 -9.13
N ALA A 56 4.97 -7.85 -7.98
CA ALA A 56 4.09 -7.19 -7.02
C ALA A 56 4.65 -5.87 -6.48
N LEU A 57 5.98 -5.72 -6.39
CA LEU A 57 6.61 -4.49 -5.94
C LEU A 57 6.37 -3.34 -6.92
N ALA A 58 6.47 -3.58 -8.24
CA ALA A 58 6.19 -2.54 -9.24
C ALA A 58 4.74 -2.05 -9.19
N TYR A 59 3.79 -2.96 -8.96
CA TYR A 59 2.39 -2.60 -8.80
C TYR A 59 2.17 -1.73 -7.55
N ILE A 60 2.72 -2.14 -6.40
CA ILE A 60 2.58 -1.40 -5.15
C ILE A 60 3.25 -0.03 -5.25
N GLU A 61 4.44 0.07 -5.84
CA GLU A 61 5.09 1.35 -6.13
C GLU A 61 4.24 2.26 -7.01
N ALA A 62 3.71 1.72 -8.12
CA ALA A 62 2.85 2.50 -9.02
C ALA A 62 1.60 3.00 -8.29
N TYR A 63 1.07 2.21 -7.36
CA TYR A 63 -0.06 2.61 -6.52
C TYR A 63 0.34 3.73 -5.54
N ILE A 64 1.49 3.59 -4.86
CA ILE A 64 2.05 4.59 -3.95
C ILE A 64 2.29 5.92 -4.69
N ASP A 65 2.78 5.90 -5.93
CA ASP A 65 2.98 7.08 -6.76
C ASP A 65 1.68 7.88 -7.00
N PHE A 66 0.54 7.18 -7.11
CA PHE A 66 -0.76 7.82 -7.25
C PHE A 66 -1.27 8.39 -5.93
N VAL A 67 -1.19 7.60 -4.86
CA VAL A 67 -1.72 7.97 -3.53
C VAL A 67 -0.88 9.04 -2.85
N LYS A 68 0.44 9.03 -3.05
CA LYS A 68 1.43 9.89 -2.38
C LYS A 68 1.24 9.92 -0.85
N PRO A 69 1.27 8.76 -0.16
CA PRO A 69 1.13 8.70 1.28
C PRO A 69 2.31 9.34 2.00
N LYS A 70 2.06 9.78 3.24
CA LYS A 70 3.10 10.11 4.22
C LYS A 70 3.41 8.91 5.12
N LEU A 71 2.40 8.07 5.38
CA LEU A 71 2.52 6.85 6.17
C LEU A 71 1.88 5.68 5.43
N ILE A 72 2.60 4.56 5.39
CA ILE A 72 2.13 3.26 4.94
C ILE A 72 2.05 2.33 6.15
N LEU A 73 0.88 1.77 6.39
CA LEU A 73 0.65 0.74 7.40
C LEU A 73 0.44 -0.60 6.71
N SER A 74 1.14 -1.63 7.19
CA SER A 74 0.90 -3.02 6.78
C SER A 74 0.74 -3.88 8.02
N ARG A 75 -0.26 -4.76 8.01
CA ARG A 75 -0.44 -5.76 9.08
C ARG A 75 0.36 -7.04 8.83
N THR A 76 0.80 -7.28 7.60
CA THR A 76 1.68 -8.42 7.29
C THR A 76 3.13 -7.98 7.35
N ASP A 77 3.91 -8.70 8.14
CA ASP A 77 5.37 -8.65 8.21
C ASP A 77 6.04 -9.60 7.21
N ASN A 78 5.29 -10.56 6.68
CA ASN A 78 5.78 -11.66 5.85
C ASN A 78 5.79 -11.34 4.34
N ASN A 79 5.85 -10.06 3.97
CA ASN A 79 5.98 -9.68 2.57
C ASN A 79 7.33 -8.99 2.34
N ALA A 80 8.22 -9.66 1.62
CA ALA A 80 9.51 -9.10 1.18
C ALA A 80 9.36 -7.72 0.53
N THR A 81 8.19 -7.43 -0.05
CA THR A 81 7.84 -6.10 -0.59
C THR A 81 7.82 -5.03 0.50
N MET A 82 7.20 -5.27 1.65
CA MET A 82 7.10 -4.27 2.74
C MET A 82 8.47 -3.96 3.34
N TRP A 83 9.33 -4.98 3.49
CA TRP A 83 10.71 -4.80 3.90
C TRP A 83 11.52 -3.98 2.90
N GLN A 84 11.35 -4.23 1.60
CA GLN A 84 12.00 -3.43 0.55
C GLN A 84 11.55 -1.98 0.57
N LEU A 85 10.24 -1.71 0.77
CA LEU A 85 9.73 -0.34 0.89
C LEU A 85 10.26 0.37 2.13
N LYS A 86 10.33 -0.33 3.28
CA LYS A 86 10.84 0.23 4.55
C LYS A 86 12.32 0.57 4.51
N ARG A 87 13.14 -0.20 3.76
CA ARG A 87 14.60 0.02 3.63
C ARG A 87 14.99 1.12 2.65
N ARG A 88 14.03 1.80 1.99
CA ARG A 88 14.34 2.88 1.05
C ARG A 88 14.83 4.12 1.77
N THR A 89 16.03 4.55 1.43
CA THR A 89 16.70 5.71 2.03
C THR A 89 16.14 7.06 1.56
N ASN A 90 15.52 7.11 0.37
CA ASN A 90 15.00 8.34 -0.25
C ASN A 90 13.47 8.33 -0.43
N ALA A 91 12.74 7.60 0.41
CA ALA A 91 11.28 7.57 0.36
C ALA A 91 10.66 8.84 0.96
N THR A 92 9.58 9.34 0.35
CA THR A 92 8.77 10.46 0.87
C THR A 92 7.71 10.01 1.89
N TYR A 93 7.72 8.73 2.24
CA TYR A 93 6.77 8.08 3.14
C TYR A 93 7.53 7.26 4.18
N GLN A 94 6.87 7.03 5.32
CA GLN A 94 7.32 6.07 6.33
C GLN A 94 6.54 4.76 6.21
N VAL A 95 7.15 3.65 6.60
CA VAL A 95 6.50 2.33 6.64
C VAL A 95 6.48 1.82 8.07
N ALA A 96 5.29 1.60 8.61
CA ALA A 96 5.08 0.97 9.90
C ALA A 96 4.42 -0.41 9.71
N LEU A 97 5.04 -1.42 10.30
CA LEU A 97 4.59 -2.81 10.26
C LEU A 97 3.98 -3.12 11.62
N VAL A 98 2.71 -3.51 11.63
CA VAL A 98 1.96 -3.83 12.85
C VAL A 98 1.78 -5.34 12.90
N GLN A 99 2.46 -5.99 13.85
CA GLN A 99 2.20 -7.38 14.19
C GLN A 99 1.16 -7.41 15.32
N ASN A 100 0.19 -8.31 15.22
CA ASN A 100 -0.62 -8.66 16.38
C ASN A 100 0.31 -9.43 17.34
N GLY A 101 0.49 -8.92 18.55
CA GLY A 101 1.09 -9.66 19.67
C GLY A 101 0.08 -10.63 20.27
#